data_AF-A0A7S3UNA7-F1
#
_entry.id   AF-A0A7S3UNA7-F1
#
_cell.length_a   1.000
_cell.length_b   1.000
_cell.length_c   1.000
_cell.angle_alpha   90.00
_cell.angle_beta   90.00
_cell.angle_gamma   90.00
#
_symmetry.space_group_name_H-M   'P 1'
#
loop_
_entity.id
_entity.type
_entity.pdbx_description
1 polymer ?
#
loop_
_entity_poly.entity_id
_entity_poly.type
_entity_poly.pdbx_seq_one_letter_code
_entity_poly.pdbx_strand_id
1 'polypeptide(L)'
;VEGELDKRGGKNFGPPTGKRLTVFMDDVNMPEVNEWGDQPTLEIVRQLVETRGFYFLDKDKRGDLKSIEDFSYCAAMNHPSGGQNDVPNRLKRHFFCFNLVLP
;
A
#
# COMPACT_ATOMS: atom_id res chain seq x y z
N VAL A 1 -4.72 7.56 3.11
CA VAL A 1 -4.16 6.85 4.29
C VAL A 1 -3.96 7.80 5.45
N GLU A 2 -3.10 8.83 5.37
CA GLU A 2 -2.84 9.73 6.50
C GLU A 2 -4.07 10.43 7.09
N GLY A 3 -5.01 10.86 6.23
CA GLY A 3 -6.24 11.52 6.68
C GLY A 3 -7.17 10.65 7.52
N GLU A 4 -6.97 9.33 7.53
CA GLU A 4 -7.77 8.36 8.29
C GLU A 4 -7.10 7.93 9.61
N LEU A 5 -6.00 8.60 10.00
CA LEU A 5 -5.17 8.19 11.12
C LEU A 5 -5.10 9.23 12.24
N ASP A 6 -5.30 8.74 13.45
CA ASP A 6 -5.07 9.46 14.69
C ASP A 6 -3.66 9.18 15.21
N LYS A 7 -3.04 10.22 15.80
CA LYS A 7 -1.75 10.11 16.46
C LYS A 7 -1.92 9.43 17.82
N ARG A 8 -1.22 8.32 18.04
CA ARG A 8 -1.24 7.55 19.31
C ARG A 8 -0.10 7.87 20.26
N GLY A 9 0.94 8.55 19.76
CA GLY A 9 2.09 8.99 20.55
C GLY A 9 3.39 8.91 19.75
N GLY A 10 4.30 9.85 19.98
CA GLY A 10 5.57 9.90 19.24
C GLY A 10 5.37 9.83 17.71
N LYS A 11 5.86 8.74 17.11
CA LYS A 11 5.79 8.41 15.68
C LYS A 11 4.73 7.35 15.33
N ASN A 12 3.89 6.96 16.28
CA ASN A 12 2.89 5.90 16.14
C ASN A 12 1.52 6.50 15.82
N PHE A 13 0.87 5.90 14.83
CA PHE A 13 -0.42 6.30 14.29
C PHE A 13 -1.30 5.08 14.11
N GLY A 14 -2.62 5.28 14.09
CA GLY A 14 -3.56 4.22 13.78
C GLY A 14 -4.96 4.80 13.58
N PRO A 15 -5.93 3.99 13.16
CA PRO A 15 -7.32 4.42 13.12
C PRO A 15 -7.82 4.84 14.51
N PRO A 16 -8.97 5.56 14.55
CA PRO A 16 -9.61 5.96 15.80
C PRO A 16 -9.74 4.81 16.79
N THR A 17 -9.59 5.12 18.07
CA THR A 17 -9.50 4.13 19.15
C THR A 17 -10.61 3.07 19.06
N GLY A 18 -10.22 1.80 19.11
CA GLY A 18 -11.14 0.66 19.03
C GLY A 18 -11.53 0.24 17.62
N LYS A 19 -11.04 0.92 16.57
CA LYS A 19 -11.27 0.55 15.17
C LYS A 19 -10.04 -0.11 14.54
N ARG A 20 -10.25 -0.79 13.42
CA ARG A 20 -9.21 -1.23 12.48
C ARG A 20 -9.47 -0.61 11.11
N LEU A 21 -8.42 -0.25 10.40
CA LEU A 21 -8.53 0.29 9.05
C LEU A 21 -8.22 -0.81 8.03
N THR A 22 -9.13 -1.03 7.08
CA THR A 22 -8.85 -1.86 5.90
C THR A 22 -8.61 -0.96 4.71
N VAL A 23 -7.45 -1.09 4.08
CA VAL A 23 -7.13 -0.40 2.83
C VAL A 23 -7.44 -1.35 1.69
N PHE A 24 -8.45 -1.00 0.88
CA PHE A 24 -8.80 -1.72 -0.34
C PHE A 24 -8.24 -0.98 -1.57
N MET A 25 -7.54 -1.72 -2.43
CA MET A 25 -6.93 -1.23 -3.68
C MET A 25 -7.57 -1.95 -4.86
N ASP A 26 -8.46 -1.31 -5.59
CA ASP A 26 -9.32 -1.97 -6.59
C ASP A 26 -8.60 -2.33 -7.91
N ASP A 27 -7.79 -1.41 -8.44
CA ASP A 27 -6.99 -1.62 -9.65
C ASP A 27 -5.50 -1.40 -9.35
N VAL A 28 -4.89 -2.32 -8.58
CA VAL A 28 -3.50 -2.14 -8.12
C VAL A 28 -2.48 -2.12 -9.27
N ASN A 29 -2.86 -2.58 -10.46
CA ASN A 29 -1.99 -2.63 -11.64
C ASN A 29 -2.09 -1.40 -12.57
N MET A 30 -2.98 -0.45 -12.27
CA MET A 30 -3.17 0.76 -13.07
C MET A 30 -1.99 1.77 -13.08
N PRO A 31 -1.14 1.90 -12.03
CA PRO A 31 -0.07 2.88 -12.05
C PRO A 31 0.86 2.78 -13.27
N GLU A 32 1.28 3.95 -13.76
CA GLU A 32 2.15 4.08 -14.93
C GLU A 32 3.46 3.30 -14.76
N VAL A 33 3.83 2.61 -15.84
CA VAL A 33 5.11 1.92 -15.96
C VAL A 33 6.09 2.88 -16.62
N ASN A 34 7.22 3.15 -15.95
CA ASN A 34 8.25 4.03 -16.49
C ASN A 34 9.06 3.35 -17.61
N GLU A 35 9.99 4.10 -18.22
CA GLU A 35 10.85 3.61 -19.32
C GLU A 35 11.72 2.39 -18.95
N TRP A 36 11.92 2.14 -17.64
CA TRP A 36 12.69 1.01 -17.13
C TRP A 36 11.83 -0.20 -16.74
N GLY A 37 10.51 -0.12 -16.90
CA GLY A 37 9.58 -1.20 -16.57
C GLY A 37 9.13 -1.22 -15.10
N ASP A 38 9.44 -0.18 -14.32
CA ASP A 38 9.05 -0.09 -12.91
C ASP A 38 7.72 0.67 -12.74
N GLN A 39 7.04 0.41 -11.62
CA GLN A 39 5.89 1.19 -11.15
C GLN A 39 6.23 1.88 -9.83
N PRO A 40 6.89 3.05 -9.83
CA PRO A 40 7.36 3.74 -8.61
C PRO A 40 6.23 3.99 -7.59
N THR A 41 5.02 4.25 -8.07
CA THR A 41 3.83 4.42 -7.23
C THR A 41 3.53 3.20 -6.35
N LEU A 42 3.89 1.98 -6.79
CA LEU A 42 3.68 0.77 -6.00
C LEU A 42 4.78 0.54 -4.95
N GLU A 43 5.89 1.27 -5.00
CA GLU A 43 6.92 1.17 -3.97
C GLU A 43 6.47 1.75 -2.64
N ILE A 44 5.65 2.82 -2.64
CA ILE A 44 5.05 3.34 -1.40
C ILE A 44 4.01 2.36 -0.83
N VAL A 45 3.26 1.66 -1.69
CA VAL A 45 2.33 0.60 -1.27
C VAL A 45 3.11 -0.55 -0.64
N ARG A 46 4.18 -1.03 -1.30
CA ARG A 46 5.06 -2.07 -0.76
C ARG A 46 5.65 -1.64 0.58
N GLN A 47 6.13 -0.40 0.68
CA GLN A 47 6.67 0.13 1.93
C GLN A 47 5.63 0.10 3.06
N LEU A 48 4.40 0.56 2.78
CA LEU A 48 3.31 0.58 3.74
C LEU A 48 2.96 -0.84 4.23
N VAL A 49 2.87 -1.80 3.31
CA VAL A 49 2.56 -3.20 3.63
C VAL A 49 3.70 -3.89 4.37
N GLU A 50 4.95 -3.70 3.93
CA GLU A 50 6.13 -4.40 4.46
C GLU A 50 6.61 -3.82 5.79
N THR A 51 6.68 -2.49 5.90
CA THR A 51 7.22 -1.82 7.10
C THR A 51 6.14 -1.34 8.07
N ARG A 52 4.86 -1.50 7.73
CA ARG A 52 3.72 -0.98 8.51
C ARG A 52 3.86 0.51 8.78
N GLY A 53 4.12 1.27 7.72
CA GLY A 53 4.47 2.67 7.85
C GLY A 53 5.16 3.26 6.62
N PHE A 54 5.51 4.53 6.70
CA PHE A 54 6.31 5.24 5.69
C PHE A 54 7.04 6.42 6.34
N TYR A 55 8.00 7.02 5.64
CA TYR A 55 8.81 8.09 6.20
C TYR A 55 8.07 9.44 6.20
N PHE A 56 8.27 10.23 7.26
CA PHE A 56 7.81 11.62 7.29
C PHE A 56 8.52 12.44 6.21
N LEU A 57 7.75 13.29 5.53
CA LEU A 57 8.27 14.26 4.56
C LEU A 57 8.42 15.67 5.16
N ASP A 58 7.77 15.93 6.30
CA ASP A 58 7.84 17.18 7.05
C ASP A 58 9.29 17.53 7.39
N LYS A 59 9.63 18.82 7.26
CA LYS A 59 11.01 19.31 7.38
C LYS A 59 11.69 18.86 8.69
N ASP A 60 10.98 18.93 9.80
CA ASP A 60 11.56 18.71 11.14
C ASP A 60 11.68 17.23 11.52
N LYS A 61 11.05 16.32 10.77
CA LYS A 61 11.03 14.87 11.05
C LYS A 61 11.44 14.04 9.83
N ARG A 62 12.02 14.69 8.82
CA ARG A 62 12.30 14.09 7.53
C ARG A 62 13.18 12.85 7.72
N GLY A 63 12.73 11.72 7.18
CA GLY A 63 13.44 10.45 7.28
C GLY A 63 13.15 9.64 8.55
N ASP A 64 12.33 10.14 9.47
CA ASP A 64 11.80 9.33 10.57
C ASP A 64 10.68 8.42 10.06
N LEU A 65 10.67 7.16 10.49
CA LEU A 65 9.61 6.22 10.13
C LEU A 65 8.33 6.51 10.93
N LYS A 66 7.25 6.86 10.24
CA LYS A 66 5.89 6.88 10.80
C LYS A 66 5.39 5.44 10.89
N SER A 67 5.20 4.95 12.11
CA SER A 67 4.66 3.60 12.36
C SER A 67 3.14 3.65 12.40
N ILE A 68 2.50 2.70 11.72
CA ILE A 68 1.06 2.62 11.56
C ILE A 68 0.58 1.26 12.03
N GLU A 69 -0.36 1.27 12.98
CA GLU A 69 -0.92 0.09 13.62
C GLU A 69 -2.38 -0.16 13.20
N ASP A 70 -2.89 -1.37 13.45
CA ASP A 70 -4.28 -1.78 13.22
C ASP A 70 -4.76 -1.70 11.76
N PHE A 71 -3.88 -2.09 10.83
CA PHE A 71 -4.17 -2.14 9.40
C PHE A 71 -4.46 -3.54 8.89
N SER A 72 -5.29 -3.61 7.86
CA SER A 72 -5.48 -4.77 7.00
C SER A 72 -5.50 -4.31 5.55
N TYR A 73 -5.04 -5.16 4.64
CA TYR A 73 -4.90 -4.82 3.22
C TYR A 73 -5.68 -5.81 2.37
N CYS A 74 -6.38 -5.29 1.38
CA CYS A 74 -7.02 -6.07 0.33
C CYS A 74 -6.73 -5.38 -1.00
N ALA A 75 -6.48 -6.17 -2.04
CA ALA A 75 -6.19 -5.66 -3.36
C ALA A 75 -6.90 -6.50 -4.41
N ALA A 76 -7.30 -5.85 -5.50
CA ALA A 76 -7.79 -6.44 -6.72
C ALA A 76 -7.00 -5.86 -7.90
N MET A 77 -6.99 -6.60 -9.00
CA MET A 77 -6.44 -6.17 -10.28
C MET A 77 -7.03 -7.05 -11.37
N ASN A 78 -7.09 -6.50 -12.57
CA ASN A 78 -7.41 -7.27 -13.76
C ASN A 78 -6.30 -8.28 -14.08
N HIS A 79 -6.66 -9.35 -14.81
CA HIS A 79 -5.68 -10.29 -15.31
C HIS A 79 -4.60 -9.57 -16.14
N PRO A 80 -3.30 -9.81 -15.86
CA PRO A 80 -2.21 -9.22 -16.63
C PRO A 80 -2.21 -9.84 -18.03
N SER A 81 -2.98 -9.25 -18.93
CA SER A 81 -3.21 -9.71 -20.30
C SER A 81 -3.76 -8.55 -21.15
N GLY A 82 -3.57 -8.63 -22.48
CA GLY A 82 -4.26 -7.72 -23.41
C GLY A 82 -3.98 -6.22 -23.21
N GLY A 83 -2.76 -5.86 -22.78
CA GLY A 83 -2.38 -4.46 -22.52
C GLY A 83 -2.53 -4.01 -21.06
N GLN A 84 -3.04 -4.88 -20.18
CA GLN A 84 -3.01 -4.63 -18.75
C GLN A 84 -1.63 -4.95 -18.17
N ASN A 85 -1.08 -4.01 -17.41
CA ASN A 85 0.18 -4.21 -16.71
C ASN A 85 0.03 -5.22 -15.58
N ASP A 86 1.16 -5.81 -15.21
CA ASP A 86 1.26 -6.65 -14.02
C ASP A 86 1.94 -5.87 -12.89
N VAL A 87 1.73 -6.26 -11.63
CA VAL A 87 2.36 -5.58 -10.49
C VAL A 87 3.72 -6.19 -10.10
N PRO A 88 4.63 -5.43 -9.47
CA PRO A 88 5.95 -5.91 -9.10
C PRO A 88 5.89 -7.14 -8.19
N ASN A 89 6.72 -8.15 -8.48
CA ASN A 89 6.80 -9.39 -7.67
C ASN A 89 7.12 -9.11 -6.20
N ARG A 90 7.88 -8.03 -5.93
CA ARG A 90 8.22 -7.56 -4.58
C ARG A 90 7.00 -7.10 -3.78
N LEU A 91 5.96 -6.60 -4.45
CA LEU A 91 4.68 -6.27 -3.83
C LEU A 91 3.80 -7.52 -3.72
N LYS A 92 3.67 -8.30 -4.82
CA LYS A 92 2.81 -9.50 -4.85
C LYS A 92 3.09 -10.50 -3.74
N ARG A 93 4.37 -10.71 -3.39
CA ARG A 93 4.77 -11.67 -2.34
C ARG A 93 4.11 -11.43 -0.98
N HIS A 94 3.59 -10.23 -0.73
CA HIS A 94 2.92 -9.87 0.52
C HIS A 94 1.42 -10.21 0.52
N PHE A 95 0.86 -10.61 -0.62
CA PHE A 95 -0.57 -10.92 -0.77
C PHE A 95 -0.78 -12.41 -1.00
N PHE A 96 -1.93 -12.90 -0.53
CA PHE A 96 -2.49 -14.17 -0.96
C PHE A 96 -3.27 -13.96 -2.26
N CYS A 97 -2.67 -14.37 -3.38
CA CYS A 97 -3.26 -14.17 -4.71
C CYS A 97 -4.06 -15.40 -5.14
N PHE A 98 -5.27 -15.18 -5.65
CA PHE A 98 -6.09 -16.21 -6.27
C PHE A 98 -6.86 -15.60 -7.44
N ASN A 99 -7.34 -16.46 -8.34
CA ASN A 99 -8.09 -16.03 -9.51
C ASN A 99 -9.60 -15.97 -9.22
N LEU A 100 -10.26 -14.93 -9.74
CA LEU A 100 -11.72 -14.81 -9.76
C LEU A 100 -12.21 -15.03 -11.20
N VAL A 101 -12.93 -16.14 -11.43
CA VAL A 101 -13.57 -16.44 -12.71
C VAL A 101 -14.98 -15.86 -12.75
N LEU A 102 -15.50 -15.62 -13.95
CA LEU A 102 -16.89 -15.20 -14.14
C LEU A 102 -17.86 -16.23 -13.52
N PRO A 103 -18.98 -15.78 -12.90
CA PRO A 103 -19.98 -16.66 -12.30
C PRO A 103 -20.62 -17.65 -13.28
#